data_AF-A0A0F2M9G7-F1
#
_entry.id   AF-A0A0F2M9G7-F1
#
_cell.length_a   1.000
_cell.length_b   1.000
_cell.length_c   1.000
_cell.angle_alpha   90.00
_cell.angle_beta   90.00
_cell.angle_gamma   90.00
#
_symmetry.space_group_name_H-M   'P 1'
#
loop_
_entity.id
_entity.type
_entity.pdbx_description
1 polymer ?
#
loop_
_entity_poly.entity_id
_entity_poly.type
_entity_poly.pdbx_seq_one_letter_code
_entity_poly.pdbx_strand_id
1 'polypeptide(L)'
;MPPPKPKPPPRPQLTHFLCIPLATTVGRPQLADSLATFHADVAATAVAMTSGGNGGPSSANDRNARTSRGPLPPTALRAVGTLHLTLGVLSLGDGDRLQEAVSRLQSLARRDEAAEGAAGGKDMPISMALRGLHAMQPPARATVLYASPVDEKTGSLAAAGGPLLELCERVRTVFADLMVPDERPLLLHATIVNTVYAKQPRSNGGGGGGRGRGGEKLTFDARELIERYDDFVWMEKVPVHKVALCRMGAQTTAVDDDGAVVDAAYPVEAEVRI
;
A
#
# COMPACT_ATOMS: atom_id res chain seq x y z
N MET A 1 32.26 9.17 33.25
CA MET A 1 31.41 8.99 32.05
C MET A 1 30.07 8.42 32.49
N PRO A 2 28.92 8.99 32.09
CA PRO A 2 27.64 8.35 32.31
C PRO A 2 27.56 7.05 31.49
N PRO A 3 26.86 6.00 31.99
CA PRO A 3 26.70 4.75 31.27
C PRO A 3 25.91 4.97 29.96
N PRO A 4 26.21 4.18 28.91
CA PRO A 4 25.46 4.26 27.66
C PRO A 4 23.99 3.92 27.92
N LYS A 5 23.08 4.77 27.41
CA LYS A 5 21.64 4.54 27.52
C LYS A 5 21.30 3.17 26.90
N PRO A 6 20.42 2.37 27.55
CA PRO A 6 20.00 1.08 27.00
C PRO A 6 19.38 1.28 25.63
N LYS A 7 19.74 0.39 24.68
CA LYS A 7 19.15 0.40 23.34
C LYS A 7 17.65 0.11 23.47
N PRO A 8 16.77 0.86 22.77
CA PRO A 8 15.36 0.57 22.78
C PRO A 8 15.10 -0.85 22.24
N PRO A 9 14.04 -1.52 22.71
CA PRO A 9 13.68 -2.85 22.23
C PRO A 9 13.44 -2.82 20.70
N PRO A 10 13.74 -3.92 20.00
CA PRO A 10 13.49 -4.01 18.57
C PRO A 10 11.99 -3.85 18.30
N ARG A 11 11.65 -3.09 17.24
CA ARG A 11 10.25 -2.95 16.82
C ARG A 11 9.69 -4.32 16.45
N PRO A 12 8.45 -4.63 16.85
CA PRO A 12 7.85 -5.91 16.51
C PRO A 12 7.77 -6.05 14.99
N GLN A 13 8.00 -7.27 14.50
CA GLN A 13 7.88 -7.57 13.07
C GLN A 13 6.42 -7.47 12.67
N LEU A 14 6.12 -6.68 11.64
CA LEU A 14 4.78 -6.62 11.07
C LEU A 14 4.52 -7.91 10.29
N THR A 15 3.37 -8.53 10.51
CA THR A 15 3.01 -9.80 9.86
C THR A 15 1.71 -9.72 9.07
N HIS A 16 0.78 -8.88 9.49
CA HIS A 16 -0.53 -8.73 8.86
C HIS A 16 -0.91 -7.26 8.73
N PHE A 17 -1.92 -7.01 7.90
CA PHE A 17 -2.54 -5.71 7.78
C PHE A 17 -4.04 -5.86 7.54
N LEU A 18 -4.80 -4.91 8.07
CA LEU A 18 -6.23 -4.79 7.83
C LEU A 18 -6.42 -3.81 6.68
N CYS A 19 -7.26 -4.13 5.70
CA CYS A 19 -7.45 -3.29 4.53
C CYS A 19 -8.85 -3.34 3.93
N ILE A 20 -9.12 -2.37 3.07
CA ILE A 20 -10.18 -2.43 2.06
C ILE A 20 -9.52 -2.86 0.74
N PRO A 21 -9.79 -4.07 0.21
CA PRO A 21 -9.26 -4.49 -1.08
C PRO A 21 -9.95 -3.74 -2.23
N LEU A 22 -9.16 -3.31 -3.23
CA LEU A 22 -9.69 -2.52 -4.36
C LEU A 22 -9.88 -3.34 -5.64
N ALA A 23 -9.18 -4.49 -5.75
CA ALA A 23 -9.35 -5.44 -6.85
C ALA A 23 -10.64 -6.28 -6.71
N THR A 24 -11.78 -5.61 -6.54
CA THR A 24 -13.12 -6.21 -6.47
C THR A 24 -13.65 -6.53 -7.87
N THR A 25 -14.83 -7.15 -7.98
CA THR A 25 -15.50 -7.40 -9.27
C THR A 25 -15.68 -6.13 -10.11
N VAL A 26 -15.92 -4.98 -9.46
CA VAL A 26 -16.10 -3.69 -10.14
C VAL A 26 -14.78 -2.95 -10.32
N GLY A 27 -13.89 -2.97 -9.31
CA GLY A 27 -12.64 -2.22 -9.33
C GLY A 27 -11.54 -2.86 -10.17
N ARG A 28 -11.43 -4.20 -10.18
CA ARG A 28 -10.37 -4.93 -10.90
C ARG A 28 -10.25 -4.58 -12.38
N PRO A 29 -11.32 -4.60 -13.21
CA PRO A 29 -11.19 -4.27 -14.62
C PRO A 29 -10.71 -2.82 -14.84
N GLN A 30 -11.27 -1.86 -14.12
CA GLN A 30 -10.85 -0.45 -14.21
C GLN A 30 -9.38 -0.24 -13.80
N LEU A 31 -8.97 -0.88 -12.70
CA LEU A 31 -7.59 -0.82 -12.23
C LEU A 31 -6.63 -1.51 -13.19
N ALA A 32 -7.03 -2.62 -13.82
CA ALA A 32 -6.21 -3.30 -14.81
C ALA A 32 -5.94 -2.40 -16.03
N ASP A 33 -6.97 -1.76 -16.56
CA ASP A 33 -6.85 -0.85 -17.71
C ASP A 33 -6.00 0.39 -17.36
N SER A 34 -6.27 0.98 -16.19
CA SER A 34 -5.56 2.16 -15.69
C SER A 34 -4.09 1.87 -15.39
N LEU A 35 -3.78 0.73 -14.75
CA LEU A 35 -2.41 0.32 -14.48
C LEU A 35 -1.69 -0.08 -15.76
N ALA A 36 -2.34 -0.74 -16.72
CA ALA A 36 -1.72 -1.04 -18.01
C ALA A 36 -1.30 0.24 -18.73
N THR A 37 -2.16 1.27 -18.73
CA THR A 37 -1.85 2.60 -19.28
C THR A 37 -0.65 3.23 -18.57
N PHE A 38 -0.66 3.26 -17.23
CA PHE A 38 0.44 3.80 -16.43
C PHE A 38 1.75 3.02 -16.63
N HIS A 39 1.69 1.69 -16.70
CA HIS A 39 2.85 0.83 -16.88
C HIS A 39 3.51 1.06 -18.25
N ALA A 40 2.71 1.18 -19.31
CA ALA A 40 3.21 1.47 -20.65
C ALA A 40 3.91 2.83 -20.70
N ASP A 41 3.30 3.87 -20.09
CA ASP A 41 3.88 5.21 -20.03
C ASP A 41 5.19 5.25 -19.22
N VAL A 42 5.22 4.60 -18.06
CA VAL A 42 6.43 4.53 -17.22
C VAL A 42 7.55 3.71 -17.88
N ALA A 43 7.20 2.66 -18.64
CA ALA A 43 8.17 1.91 -19.43
C ALA A 43 8.77 2.75 -20.57
N ALA A 44 8.01 3.71 -21.11
CA ALA A 44 8.45 4.64 -22.14
C ALA A 44 9.12 5.93 -21.58
N THR A 45 8.92 6.24 -20.29
CA THR A 45 9.40 7.49 -19.68
C THR A 45 10.71 7.27 -18.89
N ALA A 46 11.75 8.00 -19.26
CA ALA A 46 13.03 7.96 -18.54
C ALA A 46 13.07 8.95 -17.36
N VAL A 47 13.01 8.44 -16.14
CA VAL A 47 13.09 9.22 -14.90
C VAL A 47 14.51 9.21 -14.32
N ALA A 48 14.89 10.26 -13.60
CA ALA A 48 16.14 10.29 -12.84
C ALA A 48 16.01 9.38 -11.61
N MET A 49 16.95 8.46 -11.43
CA MET A 49 16.98 7.48 -10.34
C MET A 49 18.31 7.56 -9.59
N THR A 50 18.25 7.32 -8.29
CA THR A 50 19.44 7.32 -7.41
C THR A 50 19.46 6.05 -6.56
N SER A 51 20.59 5.33 -6.60
CA SER A 51 20.85 4.11 -5.83
C SER A 51 22.13 4.24 -5.00
N GLY A 52 22.31 3.40 -3.99
CA GLY A 52 23.58 3.28 -3.26
C GLY A 52 23.76 4.23 -2.08
N GLY A 53 22.73 5.02 -1.75
CA GLY A 53 22.79 5.91 -0.60
C GLY A 53 22.43 5.23 0.72
N ASN A 54 23.27 5.42 1.74
CA ASN A 54 22.95 5.12 3.15
C ASN A 54 22.12 6.25 3.80
N GLY A 55 22.00 7.40 3.14
CA GLY A 55 21.22 8.54 3.60
C GLY A 55 19.70 8.37 3.47
N GLY A 56 18.95 9.00 4.38
CA GLY A 56 17.50 9.16 4.25
C GLY A 56 17.11 9.93 2.98
N PRO A 57 15.81 9.96 2.61
CA PRO A 57 15.31 10.69 1.43
C PRO A 57 15.75 12.16 1.38
N SER A 58 16.05 12.76 2.54
CA SER A 58 16.43 14.16 2.70
C SER A 58 17.96 14.41 2.70
N SER A 59 18.80 13.37 2.61
CA SER A 59 20.26 13.53 2.68
C SER A 59 20.84 13.90 1.31
N ALA A 60 21.26 15.15 1.14
CA ALA A 60 21.83 15.66 -0.10
C ALA A 60 23.28 15.21 -0.37
N ASN A 61 23.95 14.58 0.60
CA ASN A 61 25.41 14.43 0.58
C ASN A 61 25.85 12.97 0.74
N ASP A 62 25.40 12.11 -0.19
CA ASP A 62 25.79 10.70 -0.20
C ASP A 62 26.84 10.44 -1.29
N ARG A 63 28.12 10.40 -0.90
CA ARG A 63 29.27 10.26 -1.82
C ARG A 63 29.25 8.95 -2.62
N ASN A 64 28.43 7.98 -2.22
CA ASN A 64 28.29 6.68 -2.88
C ASN A 64 27.00 6.57 -3.71
N ALA A 65 26.20 7.63 -3.79
CA ALA A 65 24.99 7.63 -4.60
C ALA A 65 25.33 7.63 -6.09
N ARG A 66 24.77 6.68 -6.84
CA ARG A 66 24.83 6.64 -8.30
C ARG A 66 23.52 7.14 -8.87
N THR A 67 23.59 8.16 -9.71
CA THR A 67 22.45 8.67 -10.47
C THR A 67 22.44 8.07 -11.87
N SER A 68 21.27 7.65 -12.34
CA SER A 68 21.05 7.20 -13.71
C SER A 68 19.71 7.74 -14.21
N ARG A 69 19.48 7.66 -15.52
CA ARG A 69 18.19 7.98 -16.11
C ARG A 69 17.69 6.77 -16.91
N GLY A 70 16.43 6.39 -16.71
CA GLY A 70 15.84 5.23 -17.36
C GLY A 70 14.42 4.97 -16.89
N PRO A 71 13.75 3.94 -17.45
CA PRO A 71 12.43 3.54 -16.99
C PRO A 71 12.49 3.03 -15.54
N LEU A 72 11.39 3.17 -14.82
CA LEU A 72 11.29 2.55 -13.50
C LEU A 72 11.37 1.02 -13.64
N PRO A 73 12.02 0.32 -12.69
CA PRO A 73 12.01 -1.14 -12.68
C PRO A 73 10.57 -1.66 -12.64
N PRO A 74 10.18 -2.62 -13.52
CA PRO A 74 8.82 -3.17 -13.52
C PRO A 74 8.41 -3.75 -12.17
N THR A 75 9.35 -4.31 -11.41
CA THR A 75 9.12 -4.83 -10.05
C THR A 75 8.77 -3.76 -9.01
N ALA A 76 9.00 -2.47 -9.30
CA ALA A 76 8.56 -1.37 -8.46
C ALA A 76 7.05 -1.08 -8.61
N LEU A 77 6.46 -1.49 -9.74
CA LEU A 77 5.06 -1.25 -10.07
C LEU A 77 4.17 -2.28 -9.38
N ARG A 78 3.03 -1.83 -8.87
CA ARG A 78 2.13 -2.67 -8.08
C ARG A 78 1.15 -3.38 -8.99
N ALA A 79 1.04 -4.70 -8.84
CA ALA A 79 0.07 -5.51 -9.55
C ALA A 79 -1.35 -5.25 -9.05
N VAL A 80 -2.34 -5.42 -9.93
CA VAL A 80 -3.76 -5.13 -9.69
C VAL A 80 -4.26 -5.79 -8.40
N GLY A 81 -4.00 -7.09 -8.22
CA GLY A 81 -4.45 -7.85 -7.04
C GLY A 81 -3.82 -7.39 -5.71
N THR A 82 -2.85 -6.47 -5.75
CA THR A 82 -2.20 -5.95 -4.56
C THR A 82 -2.70 -4.57 -4.12
N LEU A 83 -3.56 -3.91 -4.90
CA LEU A 83 -4.09 -2.58 -4.57
C LEU A 83 -5.14 -2.67 -3.46
N HIS A 84 -4.91 -1.92 -2.40
CA HIS A 84 -5.75 -1.88 -1.20
C HIS A 84 -5.59 -0.53 -0.48
N LEU A 85 -6.56 -0.18 0.37
CA LEU A 85 -6.40 0.88 1.36
C LEU A 85 -6.05 0.25 2.71
N THR A 86 -4.86 0.53 3.22
CA THR A 86 -4.44 0.01 4.54
C THR A 86 -5.16 0.77 5.66
N LEU A 87 -5.83 0.05 6.55
CA LEU A 87 -6.50 0.58 7.75
C LEU A 87 -5.60 0.49 8.99
N GLY A 88 -4.73 -0.52 9.04
CA GLY A 88 -3.75 -0.67 10.11
C GLY A 88 -2.85 -1.88 9.90
N VAL A 89 -1.69 -1.86 10.55
CA VAL A 89 -0.70 -2.95 10.52
C VAL A 89 -0.66 -3.65 11.86
N LEU A 90 -0.47 -4.97 11.83
CA LEU A 90 -0.56 -5.83 13.00
C LEU A 90 0.67 -6.74 13.09
N SER A 91 1.03 -7.08 14.33
CA SER A 91 2.07 -8.06 14.68
C SER A 91 1.41 -9.23 15.39
N LEU A 92 0.81 -10.13 14.61
CA LEU A 92 -0.01 -11.24 15.14
C LEU A 92 0.78 -12.54 15.31
N GLY A 93 1.85 -12.76 14.54
CA GLY A 93 2.44 -14.10 14.38
C GLY A 93 1.43 -15.12 13.82
N ASP A 94 1.65 -16.41 14.10
CA ASP A 94 0.82 -17.54 13.61
C ASP A 94 0.08 -18.27 14.77
N GLY A 95 -0.50 -17.52 15.72
CA GLY A 95 -1.10 -18.09 16.94
C GLY A 95 -2.41 -17.44 17.37
N ASP A 96 -2.69 -17.45 18.69
CA ASP A 96 -3.96 -17.02 19.28
C ASP A 96 -4.41 -15.61 18.85
N ARG A 97 -3.45 -14.68 18.69
CA ARG A 97 -3.72 -13.31 18.23
C ARG A 97 -4.30 -13.24 16.83
N LEU A 98 -3.92 -14.17 15.94
CA LEU A 98 -4.49 -14.25 14.59
C LEU A 98 -5.94 -14.72 14.65
N GLN A 99 -6.22 -15.77 15.42
CA GLN A 99 -7.58 -16.28 15.61
C GLN A 99 -8.49 -15.23 16.25
N GLU A 100 -7.97 -14.47 17.22
CA GLU A 100 -8.68 -13.34 17.80
C GLU A 100 -9.01 -12.25 16.76
N ALA A 101 -8.05 -11.87 15.92
CA ALA A 101 -8.27 -10.90 14.85
C ALA A 101 -9.34 -11.38 13.85
N VAL A 102 -9.29 -12.65 13.45
CA VAL A 102 -10.30 -13.26 12.57
C VAL A 102 -11.69 -13.24 13.22
N SER A 103 -11.80 -13.62 14.50
CA SER A 103 -13.05 -13.60 15.24
C SER A 103 -13.66 -12.19 15.37
N ARG A 104 -12.81 -11.18 15.61
CA ARG A 104 -13.22 -9.76 15.63
C ARG A 104 -13.75 -9.30 14.27
N LEU A 105 -13.09 -9.69 13.18
CA LEU A 105 -13.53 -9.37 11.82
C LEU A 105 -14.91 -9.98 11.53
N GLN A 106 -15.12 -11.24 11.89
CA GLN A 106 -16.42 -11.92 11.73
C GLN A 106 -17.51 -11.31 12.61
N SER A 107 -17.16 -10.83 13.81
CA SER A 107 -18.12 -10.15 14.68
C SER A 107 -18.54 -8.78 14.16
N LEU A 108 -17.67 -8.09 13.41
CA LEU A 108 -18.02 -6.83 12.76
C LEU A 108 -19.14 -7.06 11.73
N ALA A 109 -18.96 -8.05 10.85
CA ALA A 109 -19.94 -8.41 9.82
C ALA A 109 -21.34 -8.66 10.39
N ARG A 110 -21.44 -9.44 11.47
CA ARG A 110 -22.72 -9.74 12.13
C ARG A 110 -23.40 -8.51 12.73
N ARG A 111 -22.62 -7.51 13.18
CA ARG A 111 -23.16 -6.26 13.72
C ARG A 111 -23.72 -5.38 12.61
N ASP A 112 -23.02 -5.32 11.49
CA ASP A 112 -23.48 -4.56 10.32
C ASP A 112 -24.75 -5.19 9.74
N GLU A 113 -24.80 -6.52 9.58
CA GLU A 113 -26.01 -7.25 9.15
C GLU A 113 -27.21 -7.02 10.09
N ALA A 114 -26.98 -7.03 11.42
CA ALA A 114 -28.03 -6.79 12.40
C ALA A 114 -28.51 -5.32 12.39
N ALA A 115 -27.62 -4.37 12.14
CA ALA A 115 -27.97 -2.95 12.00
C ALA A 115 -28.81 -2.70 10.74
N GLU A 116 -28.44 -3.30 9.60
CA GLU A 116 -29.22 -3.24 8.36
C GLU A 116 -30.63 -3.82 8.53
N GLY A 117 -30.74 -4.99 9.19
CA GLY A 117 -32.02 -5.64 9.44
C GLY A 117 -32.94 -4.86 10.39
N ALA A 118 -32.38 -4.10 11.33
CA ALA A 118 -33.15 -3.28 12.28
C ALA A 118 -33.54 -1.91 11.71
N ALA A 119 -32.73 -1.33 10.83
CA ALA A 119 -32.95 0.02 10.30
C ALA A 119 -33.99 0.09 9.17
N GLY A 120 -34.36 -1.03 8.54
CA GLY A 120 -35.34 -1.08 7.44
C GLY A 120 -35.01 -0.17 6.25
N GLY A 121 -33.80 0.39 6.21
CA GLY A 121 -33.38 1.46 5.33
C GLY A 121 -32.39 0.95 4.29
N LYS A 122 -32.59 1.36 3.04
CA LYS A 122 -31.60 1.23 1.96
C LYS A 122 -30.42 2.15 2.27
N ASP A 123 -29.47 1.72 3.10
CA ASP A 123 -28.19 2.41 3.14
C ASP A 123 -27.53 2.24 1.77
N MET A 124 -27.30 3.36 1.09
CA MET A 124 -26.62 3.33 -0.20
C MET A 124 -25.16 2.95 0.08
N PRO A 125 -24.64 1.89 -0.57
CA PRO A 125 -23.27 1.46 -0.35
C PRO A 125 -22.33 2.63 -0.62
N ILE A 126 -21.38 2.86 0.30
CA ILE A 126 -20.35 3.89 0.14
C ILE A 126 -19.64 3.59 -1.19
N SER A 127 -19.64 4.55 -2.10
CA SER A 127 -18.91 4.45 -3.37
C SER A 127 -17.72 5.39 -3.33
N MET A 128 -16.59 4.94 -3.85
CA MET A 128 -15.38 5.75 -3.94
C MET A 128 -14.76 5.73 -5.33
N ALA A 129 -14.06 6.81 -5.64
CA ALA A 129 -13.11 6.86 -6.75
C ALA A 129 -11.67 6.93 -6.21
N LEU A 130 -10.72 6.53 -7.05
CA LEU A 130 -9.30 6.63 -6.78
C LEU A 130 -8.69 7.57 -7.82
N ARG A 131 -8.10 8.67 -7.37
CA ARG A 131 -7.61 9.74 -8.25
C ARG A 131 -6.19 10.18 -7.90
N GLY A 132 -5.55 10.77 -8.89
CA GLY A 132 -4.28 11.46 -8.74
C GLY A 132 -3.10 10.52 -8.53
N LEU A 133 -1.92 11.12 -8.50
CA LEU A 133 -0.70 10.43 -8.15
C LEU A 133 0.11 11.32 -7.22
N HIS A 134 0.47 10.81 -6.05
CA HIS A 134 1.12 11.60 -5.01
C HIS A 134 2.33 10.84 -4.47
N ALA A 135 3.32 11.59 -3.97
CA ALA A 135 4.48 11.01 -3.30
C ALA A 135 4.33 11.07 -1.77
N MET A 136 4.78 10.00 -1.11
CA MET A 136 4.92 9.98 0.36
C MET A 136 6.14 10.78 0.85
N GLN A 137 7.15 10.89 0.00
CA GLN A 137 8.39 11.62 0.25
C GLN A 137 8.45 12.84 -0.68
N PRO A 138 9.43 13.76 -0.53
CA PRO A 138 9.61 14.83 -1.51
C PRO A 138 9.63 14.27 -2.94
N PRO A 139 8.81 14.80 -3.87
CA PRO A 139 8.67 14.27 -5.23
C PRO A 139 9.99 14.05 -5.98
N ALA A 140 11.00 14.91 -5.76
CA ALA A 140 12.32 14.78 -6.38
C ALA A 140 13.12 13.53 -5.92
N ARG A 141 12.69 12.87 -4.84
CA ARG A 141 13.32 11.68 -4.24
C ARG A 141 12.28 10.69 -3.74
N ALA A 142 11.26 10.44 -4.54
CA ALA A 142 10.20 9.49 -4.23
C ALA A 142 10.75 8.06 -4.10
N THR A 143 10.15 7.30 -3.20
CA THR A 143 10.26 5.83 -3.15
C THR A 143 8.92 5.14 -3.24
N VAL A 144 7.85 5.88 -2.94
CA VAL A 144 6.47 5.42 -2.99
C VAL A 144 5.64 6.47 -3.71
N LEU A 145 4.85 6.02 -4.68
CA LEU A 145 3.74 6.78 -5.24
C LEU A 145 2.42 6.08 -4.94
N TYR A 146 1.40 6.87 -4.66
CA TYR A 146 0.08 6.39 -4.32
C TYR A 146 -1.00 7.24 -4.96
N ALA A 147 -2.16 6.64 -5.16
CA ALA A 147 -3.37 7.35 -5.52
C ALA A 147 -4.27 7.53 -4.30
N SER A 148 -5.04 8.61 -4.27
CA SER A 148 -5.87 8.99 -3.12
C SER A 148 -7.32 8.60 -3.36
N PRO A 149 -8.00 7.98 -2.38
CA PRO A 149 -9.44 7.82 -2.47
C PRO A 149 -10.12 9.18 -2.31
N VAL A 150 -11.11 9.43 -3.16
CA VAL A 150 -11.95 10.62 -3.11
C VAL A 150 -13.42 10.24 -2.97
N ASP A 151 -14.17 11.07 -2.27
CA ASP A 151 -15.62 10.99 -2.25
C ASP A 151 -16.16 11.40 -3.63
N GLU A 152 -16.97 10.54 -4.25
CA GLU A 152 -17.44 10.78 -5.62
C GLU A 152 -18.40 11.96 -5.74
N LYS A 153 -19.18 12.26 -4.69
CA LYS A 153 -20.19 13.31 -4.74
C LYS A 153 -19.54 14.68 -4.66
N THR A 154 -18.48 14.79 -3.88
CA THR A 154 -17.83 16.06 -3.54
C THR A 154 -16.47 16.24 -4.23
N GLY A 155 -15.86 15.17 -4.74
CA GLY A 155 -14.49 15.15 -5.25
C GLY A 155 -13.42 15.35 -4.16
N SER A 156 -13.82 15.47 -2.90
CA SER A 156 -12.90 15.74 -1.79
C SER A 156 -12.13 14.48 -1.39
N LEU A 157 -10.91 14.67 -0.90
CA LEU A 157 -10.10 13.57 -0.35
C LEU A 157 -10.89 12.83 0.72
N ALA A 158 -11.05 11.52 0.58
CA ALA A 158 -11.78 10.73 1.57
C ALA A 158 -11.07 10.73 2.94
N ALA A 159 -9.76 10.99 2.98
CA ALA A 159 -9.02 11.16 4.22
C ALA A 159 -9.33 12.50 4.95
N ALA A 160 -10.02 13.45 4.31
CA ALA A 160 -10.40 14.73 4.92
C ALA A 160 -11.70 14.65 5.74
N GLY A 161 -12.43 13.54 5.68
CA GLY A 161 -13.70 13.33 6.37
C GLY A 161 -14.71 12.54 5.54
N GLY A 162 -15.89 12.32 6.12
CA GLY A 162 -17.03 11.70 5.43
C GLY A 162 -17.16 10.19 5.63
N PRO A 163 -18.16 9.58 4.96
CA PRO A 163 -18.61 8.22 5.28
C PRO A 163 -17.52 7.15 5.18
N LEU A 164 -16.60 7.28 4.22
CA LEU A 164 -15.50 6.33 4.04
C LEU A 164 -14.51 6.40 5.21
N LEU A 165 -14.09 7.59 5.64
CA LEU A 165 -13.19 7.74 6.78
C LEU A 165 -13.84 7.25 8.07
N GLU A 166 -15.11 7.60 8.29
CA GLU A 166 -15.87 7.16 9.45
C GLU A 166 -15.97 5.63 9.50
N LEU A 167 -16.25 4.98 8.36
CA LEU A 167 -16.23 3.53 8.26
C LEU A 167 -14.84 2.96 8.62
N CYS A 168 -13.78 3.53 8.04
CA CYS A 168 -12.42 3.07 8.29
C CYS A 168 -12.03 3.19 9.77
N GLU A 169 -12.37 4.29 10.45
CA GLU A 169 -12.08 4.49 11.87
C GLU A 169 -12.93 3.59 12.78
N ARG A 170 -14.21 3.34 12.43
CA ARG A 170 -15.03 2.34 13.15
C ARG A 170 -14.39 0.96 13.08
N VAL A 171 -13.95 0.55 11.90
CA VAL A 171 -13.24 -0.72 11.70
C VAL A 171 -11.96 -0.74 12.52
N ARG A 172 -11.12 0.31 12.48
CA ARG A 172 -9.87 0.38 13.26
C ARG A 172 -10.10 0.25 14.77
N THR A 173 -11.16 0.87 15.27
CA THR A 173 -11.51 0.84 16.71
C THR A 173 -11.69 -0.59 17.23
N VAL A 174 -12.25 -1.50 16.41
CA VAL A 174 -12.44 -2.91 16.76
C VAL A 174 -11.11 -3.67 16.95
N PHE A 175 -10.02 -3.18 16.35
CA PHE A 175 -8.71 -3.83 16.35
C PHE A 175 -7.61 -3.03 17.07
N ALA A 176 -7.97 -1.93 17.75
CA ALA A 176 -7.01 -0.94 18.24
C ALA A 176 -5.88 -1.52 19.11
N ASP A 177 -6.17 -2.52 19.95
CA ASP A 177 -5.22 -3.22 20.82
C ASP A 177 -4.39 -4.31 20.11
N LEU A 178 -4.82 -4.73 18.91
CA LEU A 178 -4.07 -5.65 18.06
C LEU A 178 -3.17 -4.93 17.04
N MET A 179 -3.47 -3.67 16.74
CA MET A 179 -2.69 -2.83 15.83
C MET A 179 -1.42 -2.31 16.49
N VAL A 180 -0.39 -2.09 15.68
CA VAL A 180 0.80 -1.36 16.13
C VAL A 180 0.42 0.11 16.31
N PRO A 181 0.71 0.73 17.47
CA PRO A 181 0.37 2.13 17.71
C PRO A 181 0.97 3.06 16.66
N ASP A 182 0.14 3.95 16.11
CA ASP A 182 0.54 5.05 15.24
C ASP A 182 -0.21 6.31 15.65
N GLU A 183 0.52 7.34 16.08
CA GLU A 183 -0.04 8.61 16.55
C GLU A 183 -0.47 9.52 15.38
N ARG A 184 -0.15 9.14 14.15
CA ARG A 184 -0.51 9.93 12.96
C ARG A 184 -1.96 9.66 12.56
N PRO A 185 -2.65 10.67 11.98
CA PRO A 185 -3.96 10.46 11.38
C PRO A 185 -3.94 9.37 10.30
N LEU A 186 -5.07 8.69 10.10
CA LEU A 186 -5.21 7.70 9.05
C LEU A 186 -5.06 8.35 7.68
N LEU A 187 -4.03 7.94 6.94
CA LEU A 187 -3.89 8.29 5.54
C LEU A 187 -4.35 7.13 4.66
N LEU A 188 -5.58 7.24 4.15
CA LEU A 188 -6.09 6.31 3.15
C LEU A 188 -5.38 6.56 1.81
N HIS A 189 -4.76 5.52 1.26
CA HIS A 189 -4.06 5.59 -0.01
C HIS A 189 -3.96 4.19 -0.65
N ALA A 190 -3.92 4.14 -1.97
CA ALA A 190 -3.59 2.94 -2.73
C ALA A 190 -2.19 3.08 -3.33
N THR A 191 -1.25 2.24 -2.91
CA THR A 191 0.13 2.31 -3.43
C THR A 191 0.19 1.82 -4.87
N ILE A 192 0.73 2.64 -5.77
CA ILE A 192 0.89 2.36 -7.21
C ILE A 192 2.34 2.00 -7.54
N VAL A 193 3.30 2.68 -6.92
CA VAL A 193 4.74 2.43 -7.09
C VAL A 193 5.39 2.29 -5.71
N ASN A 194 6.25 1.29 -5.53
CA ASN A 194 7.08 1.18 -4.34
C ASN A 194 8.44 0.54 -4.66
N THR A 195 9.50 1.33 -4.55
CA THR A 195 10.86 0.91 -4.88
C THR A 195 11.46 -0.09 -3.89
N VAL A 196 10.78 -0.40 -2.77
CA VAL A 196 11.18 -1.50 -1.89
C VAL A 196 11.21 -2.85 -2.62
N TYR A 197 10.37 -2.99 -3.65
CA TYR A 197 10.25 -4.19 -4.48
C TYR A 197 11.19 -4.18 -5.69
N ALA A 198 11.85 -3.04 -5.97
CA ALA A 198 12.80 -2.88 -7.08
C ALA A 198 14.20 -3.46 -6.78
N LYS A 199 14.40 -4.09 -5.61
CA LYS A 199 15.72 -4.55 -5.18
C LYS A 199 16.20 -5.68 -6.09
N GLN A 200 17.28 -5.41 -6.82
CA GLN A 200 17.94 -6.44 -7.63
C GLN A 200 18.55 -7.53 -6.73
N PRO A 201 18.51 -8.81 -7.13
CA PRO A 201 19.41 -9.82 -6.59
C PRO A 201 20.84 -9.34 -6.80
N ARG A 202 21.69 -9.44 -5.77
CA ARG A 202 23.12 -9.21 -5.96
C ARG A 202 23.60 -10.20 -7.02
N SER A 203 24.16 -9.70 -8.12
CA SER A 203 24.87 -10.53 -9.10
C SER A 203 25.86 -11.42 -8.34
N ASN A 204 25.80 -12.72 -8.60
CA ASN A 204 26.65 -13.73 -7.97
C ASN A 204 28.13 -13.47 -8.34
N GLY A 205 28.82 -12.67 -7.54
CA GLY A 205 30.20 -12.24 -7.84
C GLY A 205 30.89 -11.57 -6.66
N GLY A 206 31.75 -12.34 -5.98
CA GLY A 206 32.89 -11.80 -5.24
C GLY A 206 32.70 -11.62 -3.73
N GLY A 207 33.46 -12.38 -2.96
CA GLY A 207 33.47 -12.46 -1.50
C GLY A 207 33.56 -11.13 -0.73
N GLY A 208 32.98 -11.14 0.46
CA GLY A 208 33.13 -10.09 1.46
C GLY A 208 32.11 -10.25 2.57
N GLY A 209 32.48 -10.97 3.64
CA GLY A 209 31.65 -11.14 4.83
C GLY A 209 31.30 -9.78 5.45
N GLY A 210 30.06 -9.36 5.31
CA GLY A 210 29.54 -8.13 5.89
C GLY A 210 28.06 -8.28 6.20
N ARG A 211 27.72 -8.37 7.49
CA ARG A 211 26.34 -8.34 8.01
C ARG A 211 25.69 -7.01 7.64
N GLY A 212 24.93 -6.99 6.54
CA GLY A 212 24.15 -5.84 6.09
C GLY A 212 22.87 -6.29 5.39
N ARG A 213 21.82 -6.55 6.17
CA ARG A 213 20.49 -6.94 5.69
C ARG A 213 19.78 -5.71 5.11
N GLY A 214 20.16 -5.29 3.90
CA GLY A 214 19.53 -4.16 3.21
C GLY A 214 20.11 -3.96 1.80
N GLY A 215 19.34 -4.29 0.77
CA GLY A 215 19.65 -3.86 -0.60
C GLY A 215 19.69 -2.33 -0.69
N GLU A 216 20.46 -1.80 -1.64
CA GLU A 216 20.59 -0.36 -1.88
C GLU A 216 19.20 0.28 -2.06
N LYS A 217 18.96 1.41 -1.39
CA LYS A 217 17.70 2.14 -1.51
C LYS A 217 17.65 2.85 -2.86
N LEU A 218 16.63 2.56 -3.66
CA LEU A 218 16.33 3.24 -4.92
C LEU A 218 15.35 4.39 -4.67
N THR A 219 15.70 5.61 -5.05
CA THR A 219 14.81 6.77 -5.13
C THR A 219 14.70 7.25 -6.57
N PHE A 220 13.64 7.97 -6.93
CA PHE A 220 13.48 8.56 -8.25
C PHE A 220 12.79 9.93 -8.20
N ASP A 221 13.00 10.74 -9.24
CA ASP A 221 12.29 12.01 -9.43
C ASP A 221 10.93 11.75 -10.06
N ALA A 222 9.87 12.01 -9.29
CA ALA A 222 8.49 11.75 -9.66
C ALA A 222 7.72 13.01 -10.04
N ARG A 223 8.35 14.20 -10.09
CA ARG A 223 7.63 15.47 -10.31
C ARG A 223 6.83 15.48 -11.61
N GLU A 224 7.46 15.09 -12.72
CA GLU A 224 6.80 15.02 -14.04
C GLU A 224 5.68 13.97 -14.07
N LEU A 225 5.86 12.83 -13.38
CA LEU A 225 4.82 11.81 -13.28
C LEU A 225 3.63 12.30 -12.45
N ILE A 226 3.89 12.96 -11.33
CA ILE A 226 2.83 13.50 -10.46
C ILE A 226 2.02 14.55 -11.22
N GLU A 227 2.69 15.49 -11.90
CA GLU A 227 2.03 16.53 -12.70
C GLU A 227 1.17 15.92 -13.82
N ARG A 228 1.68 14.90 -14.52
CA ARG A 228 0.96 14.24 -15.61
C ARG A 228 -0.28 13.46 -15.15
N TYR A 229 -0.24 12.92 -13.93
CA TYR A 229 -1.29 12.06 -13.37
C TYR A 229 -2.11 12.74 -12.26
N ASP A 230 -2.02 14.07 -12.09
CA ASP A 230 -2.63 14.80 -10.96
C ASP A 230 -4.15 14.60 -10.85
N ASP A 231 -4.84 14.59 -12.00
CA ASP A 231 -6.29 14.37 -12.10
C ASP A 231 -6.68 12.99 -12.66
N PHE A 232 -5.69 12.09 -12.83
CA PHE A 232 -5.94 10.79 -13.44
C PHE A 232 -6.89 9.94 -12.60
N VAL A 233 -7.86 9.31 -13.25
CA VAL A 233 -8.85 8.45 -12.60
C VAL A 233 -8.43 7.00 -12.75
N TRP A 234 -8.07 6.37 -11.63
CA TRP A 234 -7.66 4.96 -11.59
C TRP A 234 -8.86 4.02 -11.55
N MET A 235 -9.92 4.44 -10.88
CA MET A 235 -11.21 3.76 -10.82
C MET A 235 -12.26 4.74 -10.27
N GLU A 236 -13.51 4.49 -10.61
CA GLU A 236 -14.67 5.23 -10.12
C GLU A 236 -15.86 4.29 -9.90
N LYS A 237 -16.83 4.74 -9.09
CA LYS A 237 -18.08 4.03 -8.83
C LYS A 237 -17.85 2.66 -8.19
N VAL A 238 -16.79 2.55 -7.38
CA VAL A 238 -16.41 1.30 -6.74
C VAL A 238 -17.04 1.22 -5.34
N PRO A 239 -17.94 0.26 -5.10
CA PRO A 239 -18.55 0.11 -3.79
C PRO A 239 -17.54 -0.38 -2.77
N VAL A 240 -17.63 0.19 -1.57
CA VAL A 240 -16.84 -0.14 -0.40
C VAL A 240 -17.68 -1.00 0.52
N HIS A 241 -17.49 -2.30 0.44
CA HIS A 241 -18.35 -3.26 1.13
C HIS A 241 -17.57 -4.47 1.66
N LYS A 242 -16.24 -4.37 1.71
CA LYS A 242 -15.39 -5.48 2.13
C LYS A 242 -14.22 -4.98 2.96
N VAL A 243 -13.95 -5.68 4.05
CA VAL A 243 -12.72 -5.55 4.84
C VAL A 243 -12.02 -6.89 4.86
N ALA A 244 -10.70 -6.88 4.66
CA ALA A 244 -9.86 -8.07 4.67
C ALA A 244 -8.73 -7.94 5.70
N LEU A 245 -8.45 -9.05 6.37
CA LEU A 245 -7.21 -9.28 7.11
C LEU A 245 -6.27 -10.07 6.22
N CYS A 246 -5.15 -9.45 5.85
CA CYS A 246 -4.20 -10.02 4.91
C CYS A 246 -2.84 -10.29 5.58
N ARG A 247 -2.19 -11.38 5.18
CA ARG A 247 -0.79 -11.66 5.52
C ARG A 247 0.14 -10.82 4.64
N MET A 248 1.21 -10.29 5.23
CA MET A 248 2.25 -9.60 4.48
C MET A 248 3.00 -10.55 3.54
N GLY A 249 3.45 -10.01 2.42
CA GLY A 249 4.16 -10.76 1.37
C GLY A 249 3.21 -11.22 0.27
N ALA A 250 2.99 -10.34 -0.71
CA ALA A 250 2.20 -10.68 -1.89
C ALA A 250 2.82 -11.86 -2.64
N GLN A 251 1.96 -12.73 -3.16
CA GLN A 251 2.30 -13.92 -3.91
C GLN A 251 1.89 -13.73 -5.37
N THR A 252 2.69 -14.23 -6.30
CA THR A 252 2.36 -14.28 -7.72
C THR A 252 1.07 -15.07 -7.93
N THR A 253 0.11 -14.49 -8.65
CA THR A 253 -1.15 -15.14 -8.99
C THR A 253 -1.28 -15.41 -10.49
N ALA A 254 -0.55 -14.67 -11.32
CA ALA A 254 -0.48 -14.89 -12.76
C ALA A 254 0.89 -14.50 -13.31
N VAL A 255 1.32 -15.22 -14.35
CA VAL A 255 2.51 -14.94 -15.16
C VAL A 255 2.11 -14.90 -16.64
N ASP A 256 2.87 -14.17 -17.45
CA ASP A 256 2.75 -14.24 -18.92
C ASP A 256 3.54 -15.42 -19.51
N ASP A 257 3.52 -15.53 -20.84
CA ASP A 257 4.18 -16.60 -21.60
C ASP A 257 5.72 -16.59 -21.41
N ASP A 258 6.30 -15.43 -21.09
CA ASP A 258 7.73 -15.25 -20.82
C ASP A 258 8.07 -15.52 -19.33
N GLY A 259 7.08 -15.86 -18.51
CA GLY A 259 7.23 -16.14 -17.09
C GLY A 259 7.37 -14.89 -16.22
N ALA A 260 7.10 -13.70 -16.76
CA ALA A 260 7.09 -12.46 -15.98
C ALA A 260 5.78 -12.36 -15.17
N VAL A 261 5.89 -11.84 -13.94
CA VAL A 261 4.74 -11.67 -13.04
C VAL A 261 3.85 -10.56 -13.57
N VAL A 262 2.63 -10.92 -13.99
CA VAL A 262 1.61 -9.97 -14.46
C VAL A 262 0.54 -9.68 -13.41
N ASP A 263 0.36 -10.56 -12.42
CA ASP A 263 -0.49 -10.29 -11.27
C ASP A 263 0.02 -10.93 -9.99
N ALA A 264 -0.33 -10.32 -8.86
CA ALA A 264 -0.02 -10.81 -7.53
C ALA A 264 -1.11 -10.37 -6.55
N ALA A 265 -1.26 -11.11 -5.46
CA ALA A 265 -2.21 -10.78 -4.39
C ALA A 265 -1.62 -11.11 -3.02
N TYR A 266 -2.13 -10.45 -1.98
CA TYR A 266 -1.80 -10.82 -0.62
C TYR A 266 -2.64 -12.02 -0.17
N PRO A 267 -2.07 -13.01 0.54
CA PRO A 267 -2.85 -14.07 1.15
C PRO A 267 -3.88 -13.47 2.12
N VAL A 268 -5.14 -13.88 1.97
CA VAL A 268 -6.26 -13.42 2.81
C VAL A 268 -6.47 -14.44 3.92
N GLU A 269 -6.32 -14.01 5.18
CA GLU A 269 -6.60 -14.84 6.35
C GLU A 269 -8.11 -14.89 6.63
N ALA A 270 -8.78 -13.75 6.46
CA ALA A 270 -10.23 -13.63 6.52
C ALA A 270 -10.69 -12.36 5.80
N GLU A 271 -11.90 -12.38 5.26
CA GLU A 271 -12.58 -11.22 4.72
C GLU A 271 -14.07 -11.27 5.07
N VAL A 272 -14.68 -10.10 5.21
CA VAL A 272 -16.11 -9.97 5.51
C VAL A 272 -16.74 -8.86 4.68
N ARG A 273 -18.05 -8.99 4.47
CA ARG A 273 -18.87 -7.91 3.94
C ARG A 273 -19.22 -6.94 5.08
N ILE A 274 -19.22 -5.65 4.76
CA ILE A 274 -19.58 -4.52 5.63
C ILE A 274 -20.43 -3.53 4.83
#